data_AF-A0AAC9A6V8-F1
#
_entry.id   AF-A0AAC9A6V8-F1
#
_cell.length_a   1.000
_cell.length_b   1.000
_cell.length_c   1.000
_cell.angle_alpha   90.00
_cell.angle_beta   90.00
_cell.angle_gamma   90.00
#
_symmetry.space_group_name_H-M   'P 1'
#
loop_
_entity.id
_entity.type
_entity.pdbx_description
1 polymer ?
#
loop_
_entity_poly.entity_id
_entity_poly.type
_entity_poly.pdbx_seq_one_letter_code
_entity_poly.pdbx_strand_id
1 'polypeptide(L)'
;MTNDYIYIFTNPISNQVQSLGVGLKYFTSAVNKVPNNLLLIKNPNHLGRFDEFTRFHIVSGHEAVREFIDGQANEVQSQTKWIDFKYESLFQQLSDQEIAELLFLGHTDAPLNQPTFYKLGNRFTFFGSTYPNSYPTTKMYYRDIHDFFRQLGYVLAEKVTEDLQERKPMFLFRKKTVVKTVKPVPIPAKPILGHLARLSHDGIVITFESAEHVGANKREFRVYLAEDNPRFVETDKASHLLFGRLTYDLTSETWDFQA
;
A
#
# COMPACT_ATOMS: atom_id res chain seq x y z
N MET A 1 15.87 -1.87 -5.55
CA MET A 1 16.01 -0.49 -5.08
C MET A 1 14.75 -0.15 -4.31
N THR A 2 14.81 -0.21 -2.99
CA THR A 2 13.76 0.36 -2.13
C THR A 2 13.81 1.86 -2.31
N ASN A 3 12.70 2.49 -2.67
CA ASN A 3 12.64 3.95 -2.64
C ASN A 3 12.85 4.41 -1.19
N ASP A 4 13.72 5.41 -0.99
CA ASP A 4 14.04 5.96 0.33
C ASP A 4 12.91 6.84 0.92
N TYR A 5 11.74 6.80 0.29
CA TYR A 5 10.57 7.59 0.64
C TYR A 5 9.28 6.86 0.31
N ILE A 6 8.21 7.27 1.00
CA ILE A 6 6.84 6.82 0.77
C ILE A 6 6.07 8.02 0.25
N TYR A 7 5.46 7.90 -0.94
CA TYR A 7 4.51 8.90 -1.47
C TYR A 7 3.08 8.43 -1.22
N ILE A 8 2.19 9.34 -0.85
CA ILE A 8 0.78 9.04 -0.63
C ILE A 8 -0.05 10.25 -1.08
N PHE A 9 -0.96 10.03 -2.03
CA PHE A 9 -1.98 10.98 -2.42
C PHE A 9 -3.34 10.31 -2.39
N THR A 10 -4.32 10.95 -1.74
CA THR A 10 -5.63 10.34 -1.48
C THR A 10 -6.77 11.24 -1.88
N ASN A 11 -7.79 10.66 -2.50
CA ASN A 11 -9.06 11.32 -2.73
C ASN A 11 -10.07 10.86 -1.68
N PRO A 12 -10.47 11.71 -0.70
CA PRO A 12 -11.35 11.31 0.39
C PRO A 12 -12.79 11.04 -0.02
N ILE A 13 -13.24 11.56 -1.17
CA ILE A 13 -14.62 11.35 -1.65
C ILE A 13 -14.76 9.94 -2.21
N SER A 14 -13.76 9.48 -2.96
CA SER A 14 -13.77 8.18 -3.63
C SER A 14 -12.99 7.09 -2.89
N ASN A 15 -12.31 7.44 -1.80
CA ASN A 15 -11.35 6.58 -1.09
C ASN A 15 -10.30 5.96 -2.04
N GLN A 16 -9.89 6.75 -3.03
CA GLN A 16 -8.79 6.41 -3.92
C GLN A 16 -7.47 6.71 -3.20
N VAL A 17 -6.51 5.79 -3.34
CA VAL A 17 -5.14 5.98 -2.88
C VAL A 17 -4.20 5.76 -4.05
N GLN A 18 -3.33 6.72 -4.30
CA GLN A 18 -2.14 6.56 -5.11
C GLN A 18 -0.93 6.59 -4.18
N SER A 19 -0.05 5.60 -4.26
CA SER A 19 1.07 5.50 -3.33
C SER A 19 2.32 4.91 -3.96
N LEU A 20 3.47 5.24 -3.38
CA LEU A 20 4.77 4.63 -3.67
C LEU A 20 5.37 4.13 -2.36
N GLY A 21 5.94 2.92 -2.34
CA GLY A 21 6.60 2.36 -1.15
C GLY A 21 5.68 1.59 -0.18
N VAL A 22 4.37 1.55 -0.41
CA VAL A 22 3.43 0.72 0.38
C VAL A 22 3.11 -0.60 -0.32
N GLY A 23 2.57 -0.55 -1.54
CA GLY A 23 2.27 -1.73 -2.35
C GLY A 23 1.27 -2.71 -1.68
N LEU A 24 1.38 -4.00 -2.01
CA LEU A 24 0.52 -5.06 -1.47
C LEU A 24 1.17 -5.90 -0.36
N LYS A 25 2.44 -5.65 -0.02
CA LYS A 25 3.25 -6.47 0.91
C LYS A 25 2.57 -6.75 2.25
N TYR A 26 1.88 -5.77 2.80
CA TYR A 26 1.18 -5.88 4.08
C TYR A 26 -0.34 -5.95 3.94
N PHE A 27 -0.86 -6.03 2.71
CA PHE A 27 -2.30 -5.99 2.47
C PHE A 27 -3.04 -7.08 3.26
N THR A 28 -2.62 -8.34 3.09
CA THR A 28 -3.29 -9.50 3.72
C THR A 28 -3.13 -9.55 5.24
N SER A 29 -2.15 -8.81 5.79
CA SER A 29 -1.93 -8.65 7.23
C SER A 29 -2.70 -7.47 7.82
N ALA A 30 -2.95 -6.42 7.04
CA ALA A 30 -3.57 -5.19 7.50
C ALA A 30 -5.10 -5.23 7.43
N VAL A 31 -5.68 -5.81 6.38
CA VAL A 31 -7.13 -5.82 6.21
C VAL A 31 -7.80 -6.70 7.26
N ASN A 32 -8.95 -6.25 7.78
CA ASN A 32 -9.71 -7.02 8.79
C ASN A 32 -10.16 -8.41 8.27
N LYS A 33 -10.40 -8.51 6.96
CA LYS A 33 -10.80 -9.76 6.29
C LYS A 33 -10.27 -9.76 4.87
N VAL A 34 -9.41 -10.72 4.56
CA VAL A 34 -8.94 -10.96 3.18
C VAL A 34 -10.14 -11.36 2.30
N PRO A 35 -10.27 -10.83 1.08
CA PRO A 35 -11.32 -11.26 0.16
C PRO A 35 -11.18 -12.75 -0.18
N ASN A 36 -12.31 -13.38 -0.50
CA ASN A 36 -12.32 -14.79 -0.92
C ASN A 36 -12.30 -14.95 -2.43
N ASN A 37 -12.66 -13.91 -3.18
CA ASN A 37 -12.71 -13.96 -4.63
C ASN A 37 -12.20 -12.64 -5.21
N LEU A 38 -11.41 -12.76 -6.26
CA LEU A 38 -10.90 -11.65 -7.06
C LEU A 38 -11.33 -11.85 -8.51
N LEU A 39 -11.87 -10.79 -9.10
CA LEU A 39 -12.14 -10.68 -10.52
C LEU A 39 -10.98 -9.96 -11.19
N LEU A 40 -10.34 -10.59 -12.17
CA LEU A 40 -9.17 -10.04 -12.85
C LEU A 40 -9.61 -9.20 -14.05
N ILE A 41 -9.70 -7.88 -13.85
CA ILE A 41 -10.20 -6.90 -14.84
C ILE A 41 -9.14 -6.47 -15.87
N LYS A 42 -7.87 -6.79 -15.61
CA LYS A 42 -6.79 -6.80 -16.61
C LYS A 42 -5.85 -7.94 -16.25
N ASN A 43 -5.61 -8.87 -17.17
CA ASN A 43 -4.92 -10.13 -16.88
C ASN A 43 -4.03 -10.56 -18.06
N PRO A 44 -2.86 -9.91 -18.26
CA PRO A 44 -2.01 -10.18 -19.43
C PRO A 44 -1.47 -11.61 -19.47
N ASN A 45 -1.41 -12.28 -18.32
CA ASN A 45 -0.83 -13.62 -18.17
C ASN A 45 -1.89 -14.72 -18.06
N HIS A 46 -3.17 -14.42 -18.32
CA HIS A 46 -4.28 -15.39 -18.28
C HIS A 46 -4.33 -16.22 -16.97
N LEU A 47 -4.06 -15.57 -15.84
CA LEU A 47 -4.07 -16.18 -14.52
C LEU A 47 -5.50 -16.52 -14.07
N GLY A 48 -5.65 -17.48 -13.15
CA GLY A 48 -6.94 -17.84 -12.56
C GLY A 48 -7.83 -18.70 -13.47
N ARG A 49 -9.05 -18.97 -13.00
CA ARG A 49 -10.07 -19.73 -13.74
C ARG A 49 -10.84 -18.80 -14.66
N PHE A 50 -11.03 -19.19 -15.92
CA PHE A 50 -11.93 -18.49 -16.84
C PHE A 50 -13.40 -18.76 -16.48
N ASP A 51 -14.23 -17.73 -16.40
CA ASP A 51 -15.68 -17.83 -16.23
C ASP A 51 -16.40 -17.66 -17.57
N GLU A 52 -17.28 -18.60 -17.93
CA GLU A 52 -17.92 -18.63 -19.25
C GLU A 52 -18.99 -17.55 -19.46
N PHE A 53 -19.64 -17.10 -18.38
CA PHE A 53 -20.74 -16.14 -18.45
C PHE A 53 -20.23 -14.72 -18.67
N THR A 54 -19.28 -14.31 -17.82
CA THR A 54 -18.75 -12.94 -17.82
C THR A 54 -17.49 -12.80 -18.67
N ARG A 55 -16.86 -13.92 -19.06
CA ARG A 55 -15.60 -14.00 -19.82
C ARG A 55 -14.39 -13.39 -19.12
N PHE A 56 -14.49 -13.10 -17.82
CA PHE A 56 -13.36 -12.71 -17.02
C PHE A 56 -12.64 -13.93 -16.42
N HIS A 57 -11.43 -13.70 -15.92
CA HIS A 57 -10.77 -14.68 -15.07
C HIS A 57 -11.00 -14.34 -13.60
N ILE A 58 -11.07 -15.38 -12.77
CA ILE A 58 -11.29 -15.25 -11.34
C ILE A 58 -10.29 -16.10 -10.54
N VAL A 59 -9.90 -15.58 -9.39
CA VAL A 59 -9.18 -16.32 -8.34
C VAL A 59 -10.13 -16.46 -7.17
N SER A 60 -10.39 -17.68 -6.71
CA SER A 60 -11.39 -17.96 -5.68
C SER A 60 -10.85 -18.91 -4.63
N GLY A 61 -11.32 -18.74 -3.40
CA GLY A 61 -10.80 -19.45 -2.23
C GLY A 61 -9.82 -18.60 -1.43
N HIS A 62 -9.96 -18.64 -0.10
CA HIS A 62 -9.20 -17.77 0.80
C HIS A 62 -7.68 -17.93 0.65
N GLU A 63 -7.18 -19.16 0.56
CA GLU A 63 -5.75 -19.45 0.43
C GLU A 63 -5.21 -19.00 -0.94
N ALA A 64 -5.87 -19.41 -2.04
CA ALA A 64 -5.48 -19.01 -3.40
C ALA A 64 -5.49 -17.50 -3.60
N VAL A 65 -6.48 -16.78 -3.05
CA VAL A 65 -6.52 -15.31 -3.11
C VAL A 65 -5.39 -14.68 -2.30
N ARG A 66 -5.10 -15.19 -1.11
CA ARG A 66 -3.97 -14.73 -0.29
C ARG A 66 -2.65 -14.91 -1.04
N GLU A 67 -2.38 -16.12 -1.53
CA GLU A 67 -1.16 -16.43 -2.28
C GLU A 67 -1.03 -15.55 -3.53
N PHE A 68 -2.14 -15.33 -4.25
CA PHE A 68 -2.15 -14.47 -5.42
C PHE A 68 -1.78 -13.02 -5.08
N ILE A 69 -2.35 -12.44 -4.02
CA ILE A 69 -2.06 -11.07 -3.59
C ILE A 69 -0.62 -10.96 -3.07
N ASP A 70 -0.19 -11.89 -2.22
CA ASP A 70 1.14 -11.89 -1.62
C ASP A 70 2.22 -12.11 -2.70
N GLY A 71 1.92 -12.91 -3.74
CA GLY A 71 2.79 -13.09 -4.90
C GLY A 71 3.01 -11.79 -5.69
N GLN A 72 1.96 -10.99 -5.85
CA GLN A 72 2.04 -9.67 -6.50
C GLN A 72 2.82 -8.63 -5.70
N ALA A 73 2.97 -8.79 -4.39
CA ALA A 73 3.71 -7.85 -3.56
C ALA A 73 5.21 -7.79 -3.91
N ASN A 74 5.76 -8.89 -4.44
CA ASN A 74 7.16 -9.01 -4.81
C ASN A 74 7.45 -8.57 -6.25
N GLU A 75 6.40 -8.38 -7.05
CA GLU A 75 6.53 -7.94 -8.43
C GLU A 75 6.53 -6.42 -8.49
N VAL A 76 7.66 -5.85 -8.92
CA VAL A 76 7.87 -4.39 -9.10
C VAL A 76 6.78 -3.76 -9.99
N GLN A 77 6.09 -4.57 -10.79
CA GLN A 77 4.98 -4.15 -11.64
C GLN A 77 3.94 -5.27 -11.73
N SER A 78 3.06 -5.41 -10.73
CA SER A 78 1.85 -6.21 -10.92
C SER A 78 1.04 -5.58 -12.06
N GLN A 79 1.08 -6.22 -13.23
CA GLN A 79 0.31 -5.80 -14.42
C GLN A 79 -1.14 -6.29 -14.35
N THR A 80 -1.43 -7.17 -13.39
CA THR A 80 -2.74 -7.76 -13.21
C THR A 80 -3.57 -6.90 -12.27
N LYS A 81 -4.67 -6.38 -12.80
CA LYS A 81 -5.62 -5.52 -12.08
C LYS A 81 -6.78 -6.36 -11.61
N TRP A 82 -7.25 -6.11 -10.41
CA TRP A 82 -8.31 -6.92 -9.83
C TRP A 82 -9.28 -6.12 -8.96
N ILE A 83 -10.49 -6.63 -8.84
CA ILE A 83 -11.54 -6.15 -7.96
C ILE A 83 -12.05 -7.32 -7.13
N ASP A 84 -12.19 -7.16 -5.81
CA ASP A 84 -12.74 -8.25 -4.99
C ASP A 84 -14.25 -8.38 -5.16
N PHE A 85 -14.80 -9.57 -4.92
CA PHE A 85 -16.25 -9.74 -4.90
C PHE A 85 -16.69 -10.78 -3.88
N LYS A 86 -17.91 -10.61 -3.38
CA LYS A 86 -18.41 -11.36 -2.22
C LYS A 86 -19.04 -12.70 -2.60
N TYR A 87 -19.85 -12.74 -3.64
CA TYR A 87 -20.66 -13.91 -4.01
C TYR A 87 -20.56 -14.20 -5.52
N GLU A 88 -20.12 -15.40 -5.90
CA GLU A 88 -20.08 -15.83 -7.32
C GLU A 88 -21.46 -15.78 -7.98
N SER A 89 -22.53 -16.06 -7.22
CA SER A 89 -23.90 -16.05 -7.74
C SER A 89 -24.37 -14.68 -8.24
N LEU A 90 -23.90 -13.58 -7.63
CA LEU A 90 -24.24 -12.21 -8.05
C LEU A 90 -23.32 -11.73 -9.19
N PHE A 91 -22.12 -12.27 -9.25
CA PHE A 91 -21.16 -11.99 -10.32
C PHE A 91 -21.68 -12.50 -11.68
N GLN A 92 -22.27 -13.70 -11.74
CA GLN A 92 -22.88 -14.22 -12.98
C GLN A 92 -24.17 -13.49 -13.37
N GLN A 93 -24.65 -12.54 -12.55
CA GLN A 93 -25.81 -11.69 -12.83
C GLN A 93 -25.42 -10.26 -13.23
N LEU A 94 -24.12 -10.00 -13.47
CA LEU A 94 -23.69 -8.72 -14.04
C LEU A 94 -24.38 -8.49 -15.39
N SER A 95 -24.91 -7.30 -15.56
CA SER A 95 -25.45 -6.84 -16.83
C SER A 95 -24.34 -6.51 -17.81
N ASP A 96 -24.66 -6.48 -19.11
CA ASP A 96 -23.73 -6.05 -20.16
C ASP A 96 -23.12 -4.66 -19.87
N GLN A 97 -23.93 -3.74 -19.31
CA GLN A 97 -23.47 -2.42 -18.89
C GLN A 97 -22.42 -2.50 -17.78
N GLU A 98 -22.64 -3.32 -16.74
CA GLU A 98 -21.67 -3.50 -15.65
C GLU A 98 -20.39 -4.18 -16.15
N ILE A 99 -20.50 -5.14 -17.08
CA ILE A 99 -19.34 -5.77 -17.73
C ILE A 99 -18.56 -4.71 -18.52
N ALA A 100 -19.23 -3.86 -19.30
CA ALA A 100 -18.59 -2.77 -20.02
C ALA A 100 -17.89 -1.77 -19.08
N GLU A 101 -18.51 -1.44 -17.95
CA GLU A 101 -17.91 -0.59 -16.92
C GLU A 101 -16.66 -1.22 -16.28
N LEU A 102 -16.66 -2.53 -16.03
CA LEU A 102 -15.49 -3.26 -15.53
C LEU A 102 -14.36 -3.31 -16.56
N LEU A 103 -14.67 -3.48 -17.84
CA LEU A 103 -13.69 -3.42 -18.92
C LEU A 103 -13.10 -2.02 -19.06
N PHE A 104 -13.94 -0.99 -19.04
CA PHE A 104 -13.51 0.42 -19.05
C PHE A 104 -12.59 0.72 -17.85
N LEU A 105 -12.98 0.25 -16.66
CA LEU A 105 -12.21 0.40 -15.43
C LEU A 105 -10.83 -0.26 -15.53
N GLY A 106 -10.75 -1.49 -16.02
CA GLY A 106 -9.48 -2.19 -16.23
C GLY A 106 -8.57 -1.53 -17.29
N HIS A 107 -9.17 -0.88 -18.28
CA HIS A 107 -8.45 -0.17 -19.34
C HIS A 107 -7.92 1.19 -18.89
N THR A 108 -8.76 2.01 -18.24
CA THR A 108 -8.49 3.43 -17.96
C THR A 108 -7.96 3.72 -16.56
N ASP A 109 -8.02 2.74 -15.64
CA ASP A 109 -7.74 2.94 -14.22
C ASP A 109 -8.67 3.95 -13.53
N ALA A 110 -9.82 4.24 -14.15
CA ALA A 110 -10.83 5.16 -13.64
C ALA A 110 -12.23 4.54 -13.77
N PRO A 111 -13.09 4.66 -12.74
CA PRO A 111 -14.47 4.23 -12.86
C PRO A 111 -15.23 5.17 -13.79
N LEU A 112 -16.16 4.61 -14.57
CA LEU A 112 -17.09 5.40 -15.36
C LEU A 112 -18.07 6.17 -14.44
N ASN A 113 -18.60 5.48 -13.43
CA ASN A 113 -19.56 6.03 -12.47
C ASN A 113 -19.01 6.01 -11.03
N GLN A 114 -18.69 4.81 -10.52
CA GLN A 114 -18.21 4.61 -9.16
C GLN A 114 -17.23 3.43 -9.09
N PRO A 115 -16.24 3.47 -8.16
CA PRO A 115 -15.29 2.37 -7.99
C PRO A 115 -15.88 1.17 -7.26
N THR A 116 -17.10 1.29 -6.72
CA THR A 116 -17.81 0.24 -6.00
C THR A 116 -19.03 -0.25 -6.76
N PHE A 117 -19.07 -1.55 -7.04
CA PHE A 117 -20.16 -2.22 -7.76
C PHE A 117 -21.05 -2.95 -6.75
N TYR A 118 -22.35 -2.64 -6.79
CA TYR A 118 -23.33 -3.21 -5.86
C TYR A 118 -23.36 -4.75 -5.90
N LYS A 119 -23.44 -5.34 -7.11
CA LYS A 119 -23.50 -6.80 -7.28
C LYS A 119 -22.21 -7.52 -6.85
N LEU A 120 -21.05 -6.89 -7.04
CA LEU A 120 -19.78 -7.44 -6.57
C LEU A 120 -19.65 -7.30 -5.05
N GLY A 121 -20.17 -6.23 -4.48
CA GLY A 121 -19.97 -5.90 -3.08
C GLY A 121 -18.50 -5.65 -2.74
N ASN A 122 -17.70 -5.18 -3.71
CA ASN A 122 -16.26 -5.03 -3.63
C ASN A 122 -15.80 -4.01 -2.56
N ARG A 123 -14.81 -4.38 -1.76
CA ARG A 123 -14.13 -3.50 -0.82
C ARG A 123 -12.85 -2.91 -1.39
N PHE A 124 -12.29 -3.52 -2.41
CA PHE A 124 -10.95 -3.23 -2.92
C PHE A 124 -10.93 -3.35 -4.44
N THR A 125 -10.30 -2.37 -5.08
CA THR A 125 -10.02 -2.40 -6.53
C THR A 125 -8.58 -1.97 -6.73
N PHE A 126 -7.73 -2.86 -7.20
CA PHE A 126 -6.29 -2.65 -7.39
C PHE A 126 -5.95 -2.53 -8.87
N PHE A 127 -5.19 -1.48 -9.23
CA PHE A 127 -4.81 -1.20 -10.62
C PHE A 127 -3.34 -1.48 -10.95
N GLY A 128 -2.56 -1.99 -10.01
CA GLY A 128 -1.14 -2.19 -10.24
C GLY A 128 -0.39 -0.87 -10.41
N SER A 129 0.69 -0.92 -11.19
CA SER A 129 1.55 0.24 -11.45
C SER A 129 0.89 1.22 -12.44
N THR A 130 0.70 2.48 -12.01
CA THR A 130 0.07 3.55 -12.83
C THR A 130 1.07 4.18 -13.80
N TYR A 131 2.33 4.31 -13.40
CA TYR A 131 3.41 4.83 -14.25
C TYR A 131 4.60 3.87 -14.28
N PRO A 132 4.46 2.68 -14.92
CA PRO A 132 5.48 1.63 -14.87
C PRO A 132 6.82 2.05 -15.49
N ASN A 133 6.81 3.03 -16.41
CA ASN A 133 7.99 3.50 -17.13
C ASN A 133 8.66 4.73 -16.47
N SER A 134 8.18 5.17 -15.30
CA SER A 134 8.79 6.27 -14.54
C SER A 134 8.82 5.94 -13.03
N TYR A 135 7.76 6.29 -12.30
CA TYR A 135 7.62 6.03 -10.88
C TYR A 135 6.49 5.04 -10.67
N PRO A 136 6.78 3.78 -10.30
CA PRO A 136 5.78 2.73 -10.20
C PRO A 136 4.90 2.93 -8.96
N THR A 137 4.10 3.99 -8.97
CA THR A 137 3.04 4.22 -7.99
C THR A 137 1.96 3.16 -8.20
N THR A 138 1.43 2.64 -7.11
CA THR A 138 0.24 1.82 -7.14
C THR A 138 -1.00 2.69 -6.97
N LYS A 139 -2.08 2.31 -7.64
CA LYS A 139 -3.39 2.92 -7.45
C LYS A 139 -4.39 1.89 -6.95
N MET A 140 -5.17 2.25 -5.95
CA MET A 140 -6.15 1.36 -5.35
C MET A 140 -7.35 2.14 -4.79
N TYR A 141 -8.55 1.59 -4.96
CA TYR A 141 -9.73 2.04 -4.23
C TYR A 141 -9.97 1.16 -3.01
N TYR A 142 -10.39 1.79 -1.92
CA TYR A 142 -10.78 1.15 -0.67
C TYR A 142 -12.22 1.51 -0.34
N ARG A 143 -13.01 0.56 0.15
CA ARG A 143 -14.30 0.89 0.77
C ARG A 143 -14.12 1.59 2.11
N ASP A 144 -13.09 1.19 2.86
CA ASP A 144 -12.63 1.85 4.08
C ASP A 144 -11.15 2.21 3.92
N ILE A 145 -10.84 3.50 3.79
CA ILE A 145 -9.47 3.99 3.60
C ILE A 145 -8.56 3.69 4.80
N HIS A 146 -9.12 3.40 5.99
CA HIS A 146 -8.33 3.02 7.16
C HIS A 146 -7.57 1.70 6.97
N ASP A 147 -8.03 0.82 6.07
CA ASP A 147 -7.29 -0.40 5.70
C ASP A 147 -5.95 -0.06 5.01
N PHE A 148 -5.89 1.03 4.21
CA PHE A 148 -4.63 1.52 3.63
C PHE A 148 -3.69 2.05 4.73
N PHE A 149 -4.19 2.90 5.63
CA PHE A 149 -3.31 3.48 6.67
C PHE A 149 -2.80 2.44 7.66
N ARG A 150 -3.50 1.33 7.85
CA ARG A 150 -2.95 0.20 8.60
C ARG A 150 -1.79 -0.47 7.86
N GLN A 151 -1.88 -0.64 6.53
CA GLN A 151 -0.75 -1.12 5.71
C GLN A 151 0.44 -0.17 5.82
N LEU A 152 0.21 1.14 5.71
CA LEU A 152 1.26 2.15 5.94
C LEU A 152 1.93 1.98 7.31
N GLY A 153 1.14 1.73 8.36
CA GLY A 153 1.67 1.47 9.70
C GLY A 153 2.65 0.30 9.76
N TYR A 154 2.37 -0.80 9.05
CA TYR A 154 3.30 -1.93 8.95
C TYR A 154 4.58 -1.56 8.19
N VAL A 155 4.48 -0.79 7.12
CA VAL A 155 5.66 -0.32 6.36
C VAL A 155 6.55 0.56 7.22
N LEU A 156 5.97 1.48 8.00
CA LEU A 156 6.72 2.35 8.90
C LEU A 156 7.43 1.54 10.01
N ALA A 157 6.73 0.57 10.60
CA ALA A 157 7.29 -0.32 11.62
C ALA A 157 8.41 -1.21 11.05
N GLU A 158 8.26 -1.69 9.81
CA GLU A 158 9.30 -2.43 9.11
C GLU A 158 10.55 -1.57 8.91
N LYS A 159 10.41 -0.33 8.44
CA LYS A 159 11.55 0.58 8.22
C LYS A 159 12.38 0.82 9.48
N VAL A 160 11.72 0.98 10.63
CA VAL A 160 12.40 1.06 11.93
C VAL A 160 13.11 -0.26 12.24
N THR A 161 12.45 -1.39 12.01
CA THR A 161 13.01 -2.72 12.27
C THR A 161 14.25 -3.01 11.40
N GLU A 162 14.22 -2.64 10.12
CA GLU A 162 15.33 -2.77 9.18
C GLU A 162 16.56 -1.96 9.65
N ASP A 163 16.41 -0.67 9.99
CA ASP A 163 17.52 0.15 10.49
C ASP A 163 18.14 -0.42 11.79
N LEU A 164 17.32 -0.99 12.68
CA LEU A 164 17.81 -1.63 13.90
C LEU A 164 18.65 -2.89 13.61
N GLN A 165 18.37 -3.59 12.51
CA GLN A 165 19.10 -4.80 12.11
C GLN A 165 20.39 -4.50 11.36
N GLU A 166 20.42 -3.42 10.56
CA GLU A 166 21.58 -3.03 9.74
C GLU A 166 22.77 -2.52 10.59
N ARG A 167 22.51 -1.97 11.79
CA ARG A 167 23.53 -1.45 12.73
C ARG A 167 24.41 -2.50 13.42
N LYS A 168 24.59 -3.70 12.84
CA LYS A 168 25.57 -4.66 13.38
C LYS A 168 27.00 -4.14 13.16
N PRO A 169 27.86 -4.10 14.19
CA PRO A 169 29.16 -3.46 14.09
C PRO A 169 30.08 -4.20 13.09
N MET A 170 30.66 -3.44 12.15
CA MET A 170 31.74 -3.86 11.25
C MET A 170 33.08 -4.03 12.00
N PHE A 171 33.12 -4.86 13.04
CA PHE A 171 34.39 -5.26 13.65
C PHE A 171 34.37 -6.75 14.06
N LEU A 172 35.21 -7.51 13.33
CA LEU A 172 35.97 -8.68 13.77
C LEU A 172 35.23 -10.02 13.90
N PHE A 173 35.69 -10.98 13.08
CA PHE A 173 35.91 -12.39 13.41
C PHE A 173 35.42 -12.85 14.80
N ARG A 174 34.11 -13.08 14.95
CA ARG A 174 33.59 -13.89 16.05
C ARG A 174 32.32 -14.61 15.60
N LYS A 175 32.46 -15.94 15.57
CA LYS A 175 31.44 -16.99 15.45
C LYS A 175 30.00 -16.50 15.47
N LYS A 176 29.23 -16.88 14.44
CA LYS A 176 27.74 -16.91 14.36
C LYS A 176 27.08 -16.34 15.61
N THR A 177 26.99 -15.02 15.67
CA THR A 177 26.21 -14.38 16.72
C THR A 177 24.75 -14.61 16.36
N VAL A 178 24.13 -15.51 17.12
CA VAL A 178 22.69 -15.78 17.13
C VAL A 178 21.96 -14.45 16.94
N VAL A 179 21.12 -14.37 15.90
CA VAL A 179 20.23 -13.25 15.63
C VAL A 179 19.42 -13.02 16.90
N LYS A 180 19.77 -11.98 17.68
CA LYS A 180 18.88 -11.50 18.73
C LYS A 180 17.62 -11.07 17.99
N THR A 181 16.53 -11.79 18.19
CA THR A 181 15.20 -11.45 17.72
C THR A 181 14.89 -10.04 18.22
N VAL A 182 15.01 -9.05 17.33
CA VAL A 182 14.53 -7.70 17.59
C VAL A 182 13.03 -7.83 17.79
N LYS A 183 12.51 -7.35 18.92
CA LYS A 183 11.06 -7.31 19.14
C LYS A 183 10.40 -6.60 17.94
N PRO A 184 9.26 -7.10 17.44
CA PRO A 184 8.55 -6.41 16.37
C PRO A 184 8.13 -5.02 16.83
N VAL A 185 8.49 -4.00 16.05
CA VAL A 185 8.08 -2.62 16.28
C VAL A 185 6.55 -2.54 16.12
N PRO A 186 5.80 -1.97 17.08
CA PRO A 186 4.37 -1.79 16.93
C PRO A 186 4.07 -0.79 15.82
N ILE A 187 2.92 -0.91 15.16
CA ILE A 187 2.47 0.10 14.19
C ILE A 187 2.01 1.39 14.92
N PRO A 188 2.04 2.57 14.27
CA PRO A 188 1.50 3.79 14.85
C PRO A 188 0.03 3.66 15.27
N ALA A 189 -0.35 4.34 16.36
CA ALA A 189 -1.72 4.30 16.87
C ALA A 189 -2.73 4.98 15.93
N LYS A 190 -4.01 4.61 16.04
CA LYS A 190 -5.10 5.15 15.19
C LYS A 190 -5.13 6.68 15.08
N PRO A 191 -4.92 7.48 16.14
CA PRO A 191 -4.90 8.94 16.01
C PRO A 191 -3.78 9.46 15.09
N ILE A 192 -2.60 8.84 15.13
CA ILE A 192 -1.46 9.20 14.28
C ILE A 192 -1.77 8.81 12.83
N LEU A 193 -2.23 7.59 12.60
CA LEU A 193 -2.63 7.13 11.26
C LEU A 193 -3.76 7.98 10.67
N GLY A 194 -4.74 8.38 11.48
CA GLY A 194 -5.82 9.29 11.07
C GLY A 194 -5.31 10.70 10.78
N HIS A 195 -4.24 11.15 11.44
CA HIS A 195 -3.62 12.42 11.10
C HIS A 195 -2.89 12.36 9.76
N LEU A 196 -2.09 11.32 9.52
CA LEU A 196 -1.44 11.07 8.22
C LEU A 196 -2.47 10.96 7.09
N ALA A 197 -3.62 10.36 7.36
CA ALA A 197 -4.73 10.28 6.41
C ALA A 197 -5.29 11.63 5.99
N ARG A 198 -5.38 12.59 6.92
CA ARG A 198 -5.81 13.95 6.60
C ARG A 198 -4.76 14.69 5.79
N LEU A 199 -3.48 14.54 6.13
CA LEU A 199 -2.39 15.19 5.41
C LEU A 199 -2.29 14.66 3.96
N SER A 200 -2.54 13.38 3.73
CA SER A 200 -2.45 12.79 2.39
C SER A 200 -3.53 13.27 1.40
N HIS A 201 -4.55 14.01 1.85
CA HIS A 201 -5.50 14.66 0.94
C HIS A 201 -4.80 15.68 0.03
N ASP A 202 -3.80 16.38 0.57
CA ASP A 202 -2.99 17.35 -0.18
C ASP A 202 -1.72 16.72 -0.74
N GLY A 203 -1.58 15.39 -0.64
CA GLY A 203 -0.38 14.66 -1.07
C GLY A 203 0.80 14.83 -0.12
N ILE A 204 1.33 13.71 0.37
CA ILE A 204 2.47 13.71 1.28
C ILE A 204 3.60 12.81 0.82
N VAL A 205 4.80 13.18 1.24
CA VAL A 205 5.97 12.32 1.18
C VAL A 205 6.57 12.13 2.55
N ILE A 206 6.82 10.88 2.90
CA ILE A 206 7.43 10.47 4.16
C ILE A 206 8.85 9.98 3.86
N THR A 207 9.85 10.66 4.39
CA THR A 207 11.26 10.25 4.26
C THR A 207 11.82 9.79 5.59
N PHE A 208 12.59 8.70 5.60
CA PHE A 208 13.25 8.20 6.80
C PHE A 208 14.59 8.90 7.01
N GLU A 209 14.83 9.43 8.21
CA GLU A 209 16.11 10.04 8.58
C GLU A 209 16.93 9.03 9.40
N SER A 210 18.20 8.84 9.03
CA SER A 210 19.08 7.92 9.75
C SER A 210 19.32 8.40 11.18
N ALA A 211 19.48 7.47 12.13
CA ALA A 211 19.65 7.87 13.54
C ALA A 211 20.97 8.59 13.86
N GLU A 212 21.88 8.75 12.89
CA GLU A 212 23.03 9.66 13.03
C GLU A 212 22.58 11.12 13.22
N HIS A 213 21.42 11.50 12.67
CA HIS A 213 20.91 12.88 12.70
C HIS A 213 19.94 13.16 13.86
N VAL A 214 19.33 12.12 14.45
CA VAL A 214 18.20 12.27 15.40
C VAL A 214 18.59 11.84 16.83
N GLY A 215 19.61 10.99 16.96
CA GLY A 215 20.05 10.40 18.22
C GLY A 215 19.78 8.91 18.33
N ALA A 216 20.55 8.19 19.15
CA ALA A 216 20.58 6.73 19.18
C ALA A 216 19.22 6.07 19.49
N ASN A 217 18.40 6.70 20.33
CA ASN A 217 17.15 6.14 20.85
C ASN A 217 15.90 6.54 20.06
N LYS A 218 16.03 7.34 18.99
CA LYS A 218 14.88 7.81 18.21
C LYS A 218 15.04 7.47 16.73
N ARG A 219 13.91 7.26 16.06
CA ARG A 219 13.83 7.15 14.60
C ARG A 219 12.80 8.14 14.10
N GLU A 220 13.23 9.05 13.23
CA GLU A 220 12.40 10.13 12.70
C GLU A 220 12.05 9.84 11.25
N PHE A 221 10.79 10.10 10.93
CA PHE A 221 10.28 10.23 9.58
C PHE A 221 9.81 11.67 9.40
N ARG A 222 10.25 12.32 8.34
CA ARG A 222 9.81 13.67 7.98
C ARG A 222 8.68 13.60 6.98
N VAL A 223 7.62 14.36 7.22
CA VAL A 223 6.43 14.40 6.38
C VAL A 223 6.38 15.74 5.67
N TYR A 224 6.48 15.72 4.35
CA TYR A 224 6.46 16.90 3.49
C TYR A 224 5.18 16.95 2.65
N LEU A 225 4.74 18.16 2.30
CA LEU A 225 3.75 18.37 1.23
C LEU A 225 4.35 17.95 -0.11
N ALA A 226 3.57 17.23 -0.91
CA ALA A 226 3.98 16.78 -2.24
C ALA A 226 2.91 16.99 -3.32
N GLU A 227 1.68 17.36 -2.96
CA GLU A 227 0.57 17.51 -3.93
C GLU A 227 0.38 16.22 -4.76
N ASP A 228 -0.10 16.34 -5.99
CA ASP A 228 -0.16 15.23 -6.95
C ASP A 228 1.16 15.08 -7.73
N ASN A 229 2.30 15.09 -7.01
CA ASN A 229 3.62 14.96 -7.62
C ASN A 229 4.42 13.82 -6.98
N PRO A 230 4.41 12.61 -7.56
CA PRO A 230 5.19 11.49 -7.05
C PRO A 230 6.71 11.65 -7.25
N ARG A 231 7.20 12.72 -7.92
CA ARG A 231 8.64 12.92 -8.23
C ARG A 231 9.44 13.63 -7.14
N PHE A 232 8.98 13.56 -5.90
CA PHE A 232 9.54 14.33 -4.78
C PHE A 232 11.08 14.30 -4.64
N VAL A 233 11.72 13.14 -4.87
CA VAL A 233 13.19 13.01 -4.71
C VAL A 233 14.00 13.68 -5.84
N GLU A 234 13.38 13.99 -6.98
CA GLU A 234 14.04 14.80 -8.01
C GLU A 234 14.07 16.29 -7.65
N THR A 235 13.27 16.71 -6.68
CA THR A 235 13.17 18.09 -6.20
C THR A 235 13.92 18.27 -4.87
N ASP A 236 14.47 19.46 -4.65
CA ASP A 236 15.18 19.79 -3.42
C ASP A 236 14.23 19.70 -2.21
N LYS A 237 14.55 18.85 -1.23
CA LYS A 237 13.79 18.71 0.02
C LYS A 237 13.59 20.06 0.73
N ALA A 238 14.54 20.98 0.61
CA ALA A 238 14.46 22.31 1.23
C ALA A 238 13.38 23.21 0.60
N SER A 239 12.92 22.87 -0.61
CA SER A 239 11.86 23.62 -1.30
C SER A 239 10.45 23.20 -0.90
N HIS A 240 10.31 22.07 -0.17
CA HIS A 240 9.01 21.51 0.21
C HIS A 240 8.61 21.91 1.63
N LEU A 241 7.31 22.19 1.82
CA LEU A 241 6.75 22.49 3.12
C LEU A 241 6.79 21.25 4.02
N LEU A 242 7.45 21.35 5.18
CA LEU A 242 7.45 20.32 6.21
C LEU A 242 6.13 20.39 7.00
N PHE A 243 5.32 19.34 6.95
CA PHE A 243 4.09 19.20 7.75
C PHE A 243 4.33 18.66 9.15
N GLY A 244 5.44 17.97 9.38
CA GLY A 244 5.78 17.47 10.69
C GLY A 244 6.78 16.33 10.69
N ARG A 245 6.98 15.79 11.89
CA ARG A 245 7.93 14.73 12.21
C ARG A 245 7.21 13.62 12.95
N LEU A 246 7.19 12.43 12.35
CA LEU A 246 6.75 11.21 12.99
C LEU A 246 7.96 10.53 13.63
N THR A 247 7.95 10.34 14.94
CA THR A 247 9.08 9.77 15.67
C THR A 247 8.68 8.49 16.38
N TYR A 248 9.53 7.46 16.29
CA TYR A 248 9.47 6.28 17.15
C TYR A 248 10.57 6.36 18.20
N ASP A 249 10.19 6.26 19.48
CA ASP A 249 11.11 6.23 20.61
C ASP A 249 11.37 4.77 21.04
N LEU A 250 12.64 4.35 20.97
CA LEU A 250 13.07 2.99 21.32
C LEU A 250 12.99 2.70 22.83
N THR A 251 12.94 3.74 23.66
CA THR A 251 12.91 3.63 25.12
C THR A 251 11.49 3.38 25.62
N SER A 252 10.53 4.16 25.11
CA SER A 252 9.12 4.02 25.49
C SER A 252 8.35 3.05 24.58
N GLU A 253 8.93 2.62 23.46
CA GLU A 253 8.27 1.80 22.43
C GLU A 253 7.00 2.49 21.86
N THR A 254 7.00 3.82 21.76
CA THR A 254 5.84 4.62 21.32
C THR A 254 6.14 5.47 20.10
N TRP A 255 5.09 5.67 19.29
CA TRP A 255 5.06 6.64 18.20
C TRP A 255 4.52 7.98 18.68
N ASP A 256 5.08 9.06 18.17
CA ASP A 256 4.62 10.43 18.37
C ASP A 256 4.66 11.23 17.05
N PHE A 257 3.75 12.19 16.89
CA PHE A 257 3.75 13.08 15.73
C PHE A 257 3.78 14.54 16.18
N GLN A 258 4.81 15.24 15.75
CA GLN A 258 4.96 16.68 15.97
C GLN A 258 4.72 17.42 14.66
N ALA A 259 3.65 18.21 14.59
CA ALA A 259 3.39 19.12 13.48
C ALA A 259 4.38 20.30 13.47
#